data_AF-A0A100W650-F1
#
_entry.id   AF-A0A100W650-F1
#
_cell.length_a   1.000
_cell.length_b   1.000
_cell.length_c   1.000
_cell.angle_alpha   90.00
_cell.angle_beta   90.00
_cell.angle_gamma   90.00
#
_symmetry.space_group_name_H-M   'P 1'
#
loop_
_entity.id
_entity.type
_entity.pdbx_description
1 polymer ?
#
loop_
_entity_poly.entity_id
_entity_poly.type
_entity_poly.pdbx_seq_one_letter_code
_entity_poly.pdbx_strand_id
1 'polypeptide(L)'
;MRPEMFAMVMATGIVSISAADHGFGIISVPLAALAVVALPVLMYLAAVRWRTFDLRDIDTVLGLFTYVAACAVLASRFADHPIAVWGLGAMGLAGWLSLVPMLLARMWRLGPTRLRDRARGTWELASVATSGLAIVFVAERILFWALIFWGCALVAYCVMTSLIAWRALGEPQARRNVPPDHWILMGGLAIATLAGEHIHAALPPGPLADAVRIVTIATLAVATVQIVPLAITSWRQMLDWPAVFPLGMYSAATFAMMLETGWRPLAVVSLVFFWIAFAAWLAVAVSVTRRLIRLTSEHGLRPE
;
A
#
# COMPACT_ATOMS: atom_id res chain seq x y z
N MET A 1 -5.28 15.97 11.45
CA MET A 1 -4.85 15.30 10.19
C MET A 1 -5.20 13.83 10.31
N ARG A 2 -5.57 13.15 9.22
CA ARG A 2 -5.80 11.70 9.29
C ARG A 2 -4.43 10.99 9.40
N PRO A 3 -4.29 9.94 10.22
CA PRO A 3 -3.04 9.17 10.33
C PRO A 3 -2.56 8.61 8.98
N GLU A 4 -3.49 8.32 8.07
CA GLU A 4 -3.25 7.80 6.72
C GLU A 4 -2.79 8.87 5.70
N MET A 5 -2.30 10.03 6.15
CA MET A 5 -1.93 11.14 5.25
C MET A 5 -0.89 10.78 4.20
N PHE A 6 0.03 9.86 4.51
CA PHE A 6 1.04 9.39 3.56
C PHE A 6 0.48 8.44 2.49
N ALA A 7 -0.78 8.01 2.59
CA ALA A 7 -1.46 7.23 1.55
C ALA A 7 -1.49 8.00 0.21
N MET A 8 -1.54 9.33 0.23
CA MET A 8 -1.41 10.15 -0.98
C MET A 8 -0.08 9.89 -1.70
N VAL A 9 1.04 9.91 -0.96
CA VAL A 9 2.38 9.71 -1.53
C VAL A 9 2.52 8.28 -2.05
N MET A 10 2.12 7.31 -1.24
CA MET A 10 2.11 5.89 -1.59
C MET A 10 1.28 5.63 -2.86
N ALA A 11 0.05 6.16 -2.95
CA ALA A 11 -0.81 6.01 -4.12
C ALA A 11 -0.25 6.72 -5.36
N THR A 12 0.26 7.95 -5.20
CA THR A 12 0.85 8.71 -6.32
C THR A 12 2.10 8.03 -6.85
N GLY A 13 2.94 7.50 -5.95
CA GLY A 13 4.14 6.76 -6.31
C GLY A 13 3.84 5.49 -7.10
N ILE A 14 2.85 4.69 -6.68
CA ILE A 14 2.54 3.44 -7.39
C ILE A 14 1.90 3.69 -8.77
N VAL A 15 1.07 4.73 -8.91
CA VAL A 15 0.55 5.13 -10.23
C VAL A 15 1.67 5.64 -11.13
N SER A 16 2.69 6.31 -10.56
CA SER A 16 3.89 6.69 -11.31
C SER A 16 4.72 5.48 -11.78
N ILE A 17 4.89 4.45 -10.94
CA ILE A 17 5.56 3.19 -11.31
C ILE A 17 4.81 2.50 -12.44
N SER A 18 3.51 2.26 -12.25
CA SER A 18 2.64 1.62 -13.25
C SER A 18 2.60 2.40 -14.58
N ALA A 19 2.61 3.75 -14.54
CA ALA A 19 2.78 4.56 -15.75
C ALA A 19 4.14 4.33 -16.44
N ALA A 20 5.22 4.18 -15.68
CA ALA A 20 6.56 3.90 -16.22
C ALA A 20 6.62 2.50 -16.85
N ASP A 21 6.04 1.50 -16.21
CA ASP A 21 5.97 0.11 -16.69
C ASP A 21 5.34 0.03 -18.09
N HIS A 22 4.34 0.87 -18.36
CA HIS A 22 3.67 0.96 -19.67
C HIS A 22 4.27 2.00 -20.64
N GLY A 23 5.39 2.65 -20.28
CA GLY A 23 6.07 3.62 -21.13
C GLY A 23 5.42 5.02 -21.17
N PHE A 24 4.46 5.32 -20.30
CA PHE A 24 3.80 6.63 -20.21
C PHE A 24 4.64 7.62 -19.38
N GLY A 25 5.85 7.96 -19.84
CA GLY A 25 6.76 8.88 -19.16
C GLY A 25 6.15 10.26 -18.85
N ILE A 26 5.29 10.77 -19.74
CA ILE A 26 4.59 12.05 -19.59
C ILE A 26 3.67 12.05 -18.35
N ILE A 27 3.11 10.89 -17.98
CA ILE A 27 2.29 10.74 -16.76
C ILE A 27 3.18 10.37 -15.57
N SER A 28 4.12 9.46 -15.77
CA SER A 28 4.98 8.93 -14.71
C SER A 28 5.83 10.02 -14.04
N VAL A 29 6.49 10.87 -14.82
CA VAL A 29 7.47 11.85 -14.30
C VAL A 29 6.81 12.92 -13.42
N PRO A 30 5.70 13.58 -13.82
CA PRO A 30 5.01 14.53 -12.96
C PRO A 30 4.49 13.89 -11.66
N LEU A 31 3.94 12.67 -11.73
CA LEU A 31 3.47 11.96 -10.54
C LEU A 31 4.64 11.61 -9.59
N ALA A 32 5.78 11.18 -10.12
CA ALA A 32 6.99 10.93 -9.32
C ALA A 32 7.44 12.21 -8.61
N ALA A 33 7.55 13.32 -9.35
CA ALA A 33 7.93 14.62 -8.80
C ALA A 33 6.97 15.06 -7.68
N LEU A 34 5.67 14.92 -7.90
CA LEU A 34 4.66 15.23 -6.89
C LEU A 34 4.82 14.37 -5.64
N ALA A 35 5.01 13.06 -5.78
CA ALA A 35 5.19 12.16 -4.64
C ALA A 35 6.47 12.47 -3.84
N VAL A 36 7.57 12.78 -4.53
CA VAL A 36 8.85 13.18 -3.92
C VAL A 36 8.73 14.48 -3.14
N VAL A 37 8.01 15.48 -3.65
CA VAL A 37 7.79 16.76 -2.96
C VAL A 37 6.79 16.61 -1.81
N ALA A 38 5.74 15.82 -2.00
CA ALA A 38 4.71 15.62 -0.99
C ALA A 38 5.22 14.89 0.25
N LEU A 39 6.15 13.93 0.12
CA LEU A 39 6.70 13.19 1.26
C LEU A 39 7.32 14.10 2.35
N PRO A 40 8.34 14.94 2.08
CA PRO A 40 8.95 15.80 3.10
C PRO A 40 7.98 16.85 3.63
N VAL A 41 7.05 17.36 2.81
CA VAL A 41 5.99 18.28 3.27
C VAL A 41 5.10 17.59 4.30
N LEU A 42 4.64 16.37 4.01
CA LEU A 42 3.82 15.60 4.94
C LEU A 42 4.59 15.16 6.18
N MET A 43 5.88 14.84 6.06
CA MET A 43 6.75 14.56 7.21
C MET A 43 6.86 15.78 8.12
N TYR A 44 7.12 16.97 7.57
CA TYR A 44 7.18 18.21 8.35
C TYR A 44 5.85 18.47 9.06
N LEU A 45 4.72 18.35 8.34
CA LEU A 45 3.39 18.55 8.93
C LEU A 45 3.07 17.51 10.01
N ALA A 46 3.47 16.25 9.82
CA ALA A 46 3.30 15.20 10.80
C ALA A 46 4.15 15.44 12.05
N ALA A 47 5.40 15.92 11.89
CA ALA A 47 6.30 16.25 12.99
C ALA A 47 5.77 17.44 13.82
N VAL A 48 5.34 18.52 13.16
CA VAL A 48 4.74 19.69 13.84
C VAL A 48 3.48 19.31 14.61
N ARG A 49 2.70 18.36 14.08
CA ARG A 49 1.44 17.90 14.70
C ARG A 49 1.58 16.58 15.46
N TRP A 50 2.79 16.17 15.83
CA TRP A 50 3.03 14.86 16.44
C TRP A 50 2.18 14.62 17.70
N ARG A 51 2.02 15.65 18.54
CA ARG A 51 1.21 15.60 19.77
C ARG A 51 -0.28 15.36 19.54
N THR A 52 -0.76 15.51 18.31
CA THR A 52 -2.17 15.26 17.96
C THR A 52 -2.48 13.80 17.64
N PHE A 53 -1.44 12.97 17.41
CA PHE A 53 -1.64 11.55 17.16
C PHE A 53 -1.79 10.80 18.48
N ASP A 54 -2.93 10.12 18.65
CA ASP A 54 -3.12 9.21 19.77
C ASP A 54 -2.48 7.85 19.48
N LEU A 55 -1.20 7.71 19.86
CA LEU A 55 -0.45 6.45 19.73
C LEU A 55 -0.94 5.33 20.66
N ARG A 56 -2.00 5.59 21.47
CA ARG A 56 -2.72 4.55 22.20
C ARG A 56 -3.76 3.86 21.34
N ASP A 57 -4.22 4.53 20.29
CA ASP A 57 -5.17 3.97 19.34
C ASP A 57 -4.47 3.15 18.26
N ILE A 58 -4.98 1.94 18.03
CA ILE A 58 -4.41 0.97 17.08
C ILE A 58 -4.58 1.45 15.64
N ASP A 59 -5.70 2.09 15.32
CA ASP A 59 -6.01 2.58 13.97
C ASP A 59 -5.07 3.74 13.60
N THR A 60 -4.66 4.55 14.58
CA THR A 60 -3.65 5.60 14.38
C THR A 60 -2.28 5.00 14.07
N VAL A 61 -1.85 3.98 14.83
CA VAL A 61 -0.57 3.29 14.58
C VAL A 61 -0.57 2.62 13.20
N LEU A 62 -1.67 1.96 12.83
CA LEU A 62 -1.83 1.32 11.52
C LEU A 62 -1.83 2.33 10.37
N GLY A 63 -2.51 3.46 10.53
CA GLY A 63 -2.48 4.53 9.55
C GLY A 63 -1.08 5.11 9.33
N LEU A 64 -0.22 5.15 10.37
CA LEU A 64 1.17 5.59 10.23
C LEU A 64 2.04 4.63 9.40
N PHE A 65 1.66 3.36 9.22
CA PHE A 65 2.37 2.47 8.28
C PHE A 65 2.30 2.95 6.83
N THR A 66 1.36 3.85 6.49
CA THR A 66 1.36 4.53 5.18
C THR A 66 2.67 5.31 4.93
N TYR A 67 3.36 5.77 5.97
CA TYR A 67 4.68 6.40 5.85
C TYR A 67 5.74 5.39 5.37
N VAL A 68 5.78 4.21 5.99
CA VAL A 68 6.72 3.14 5.63
C VAL A 68 6.47 2.69 4.19
N ALA A 69 5.20 2.47 3.84
CA ALA A 69 4.81 2.09 2.50
C ALA A 69 5.13 3.19 1.46
N ALA A 70 4.92 4.47 1.80
CA ALA A 70 5.30 5.59 0.93
C ALA A 70 6.81 5.64 0.66
N CYS A 71 7.64 5.43 1.70
CA CYS A 71 9.08 5.36 1.56
C CYS A 71 9.49 4.20 0.65
N ALA A 72 8.92 3.01 0.88
CA ALA A 72 9.21 1.82 0.07
C ALA A 72 8.79 1.99 -1.39
N VAL A 73 7.60 2.53 -1.67
CA VAL A 73 7.12 2.78 -3.04
C VAL A 73 8.03 3.80 -3.75
N LEU A 74 8.43 4.88 -3.08
CA LEU A 74 9.37 5.83 -3.67
C LEU A 74 10.75 5.21 -3.90
N ALA A 75 11.23 4.36 -2.98
CA ALA A 75 12.49 3.63 -3.16
C ALA A 75 12.42 2.74 -4.41
N SER A 76 11.32 2.01 -4.60
CA SER A 76 11.08 1.21 -5.81
C SER A 76 11.01 2.07 -7.08
N ARG A 77 10.40 3.26 -7.00
CA ARG A 77 10.32 4.17 -8.15
C ARG A 77 11.70 4.65 -8.61
N PHE A 78 12.64 4.80 -7.69
CA PHE A 78 14.02 5.24 -7.93
C PHE A 78 15.03 4.10 -7.75
N ALA A 79 14.65 2.86 -8.08
CA ALA A 79 15.51 1.68 -7.93
C ALA A 79 16.87 1.82 -8.64
N ASP A 80 16.94 2.59 -9.72
CA ASP A 80 18.19 2.88 -10.46
C ASP A 80 19.12 3.89 -9.75
N HIS A 81 18.68 4.48 -8.63
CA HIS A 81 19.44 5.46 -7.86
C HIS A 81 19.75 4.93 -6.44
N PRO A 82 20.92 4.30 -6.22
CA PRO A 82 21.24 3.64 -4.95
C PRO A 82 21.12 4.55 -3.72
N ILE A 83 21.48 5.83 -3.84
CA ILE A 83 21.37 6.80 -2.74
C ILE A 83 19.91 7.00 -2.32
N ALA A 84 18.99 7.02 -3.29
CA ALA A 84 17.56 7.17 -3.02
C ALA A 84 16.99 5.91 -2.34
N VAL A 85 17.36 4.72 -2.85
CA VAL A 85 16.95 3.43 -2.27
C VAL A 85 17.45 3.33 -0.83
N TRP A 86 18.71 3.64 -0.58
CA TRP A 86 19.30 3.57 0.76
C TRP A 86 18.65 4.56 1.72
N GLY A 87 18.49 5.82 1.31
CA GLY A 87 17.90 6.86 2.14
C GLY A 87 16.43 6.58 2.49
N LEU A 88 15.60 6.28 1.49
CA LEU A 88 14.19 5.97 1.67
C LEU A 88 14.00 4.62 2.37
N GLY A 89 14.85 3.64 2.09
CA GLY A 89 14.89 2.35 2.76
C GLY A 89 15.19 2.47 4.24
N ALA A 90 16.21 3.24 4.61
CA ALA A 90 16.55 3.53 6.01
C ALA A 90 15.40 4.25 6.73
N MET A 91 14.79 5.24 6.08
CA MET A 91 13.62 5.96 6.60
C MET A 91 12.42 5.04 6.84
N GLY A 92 12.11 4.18 5.87
CA GLY A 92 11.04 3.19 5.97
C GLY A 92 11.30 2.16 7.06
N LEU A 93 12.53 1.63 7.13
CA LEU A 93 12.94 0.64 8.13
C LEU A 93 12.88 1.23 9.54
N ALA A 94 13.34 2.46 9.74
CA ALA A 94 13.22 3.16 11.03
C ALA A 94 11.75 3.37 11.44
N GLY A 95 10.89 3.73 10.48
CA GLY A 95 9.44 3.81 10.69
C GLY A 95 8.85 2.46 11.10
N TRP A 96 9.22 1.38 10.41
CA TRP A 96 8.71 0.04 10.71
C TRP A 96 9.17 -0.47 12.07
N LEU A 97 10.46 -0.30 12.41
CA LEU A 97 11.03 -0.71 13.70
C LEU A 97 10.42 0.04 14.88
N SER A 98 9.94 1.28 14.67
CA SER A 98 9.21 2.01 15.70
C SER A 98 7.73 1.57 15.80
N LEU A 99 7.05 1.34 14.67
CA LEU A 99 5.62 1.06 14.64
C LEU A 99 5.26 -0.40 14.97
N VAL A 100 6.05 -1.39 14.57
CA VAL A 100 5.73 -2.81 14.78
C VAL A 100 5.66 -3.20 16.27
N PRO A 101 6.65 -2.86 17.11
CA PRO A 101 6.56 -3.16 18.55
C PRO A 101 5.35 -2.49 19.20
N MET A 102 5.02 -1.27 18.76
CA MET A 102 3.82 -0.56 19.23
C MET A 102 2.55 -1.30 18.82
N LEU A 103 2.44 -1.70 17.56
CA LEU A 103 1.30 -2.46 17.05
C LEU A 103 1.12 -3.76 17.84
N LEU A 104 2.18 -4.57 17.98
CA LEU A 104 2.14 -5.83 18.71
C LEU A 104 1.74 -5.64 20.18
N ALA A 105 2.31 -4.64 20.86
CA ALA A 105 1.95 -4.32 22.24
C ALA A 105 0.47 -3.89 22.38
N ARG A 106 -0.09 -3.19 21.39
CA ARG A 106 -1.52 -2.81 21.37
C ARG A 106 -2.41 -4.01 21.11
N MET A 107 -2.05 -4.86 20.13
CA MET A 107 -2.81 -6.07 19.83
C MET A 107 -2.88 -7.00 21.04
N TRP A 108 -1.76 -7.20 21.73
CA TRP A 108 -1.72 -8.01 22.95
C TRP A 108 -2.64 -7.48 24.05
N ARG A 109 -2.72 -6.15 24.22
CA ARG A 109 -3.55 -5.50 25.26
C ARG A 109 -5.05 -5.52 24.96
N LEU A 110 -5.44 -5.51 23.69
CA LEU A 110 -6.85 -5.48 23.30
C LEU A 110 -7.55 -6.83 23.52
N GLY A 111 -6.82 -7.93 23.35
CA GLY A 111 -7.38 -9.28 23.39
C GLY A 111 -8.13 -9.65 22.10
N PRO A 112 -8.37 -10.95 21.85
CA PRO A 112 -8.81 -11.47 20.56
C PRO A 112 -10.20 -10.99 20.13
N THR A 113 -11.14 -10.86 21.07
CA THR A 113 -12.52 -10.41 20.77
C THR A 113 -12.58 -8.94 20.37
N ARG A 114 -11.91 -8.04 21.12
CA ARG A 114 -11.88 -6.62 20.76
C ARG A 114 -11.07 -6.34 19.49
N LEU A 115 -10.07 -7.17 19.20
CA LEU A 115 -9.34 -7.10 17.93
C LEU A 115 -10.27 -7.38 16.75
N ARG A 116 -11.06 -8.46 16.83
CA ARG A 116 -12.07 -8.79 15.82
C ARG A 116 -13.05 -7.64 15.61
N ASP A 117 -13.62 -7.08 16.68
CA ASP A 117 -14.65 -6.03 16.57
C ASP A 117 -14.11 -4.73 15.94
N ARG A 118 -12.79 -4.51 15.99
CA ARG A 118 -12.12 -3.35 15.41
C ARG A 118 -11.45 -3.61 14.06
N ALA A 119 -11.32 -4.87 13.64
CA ALA A 119 -10.64 -5.24 12.40
C ALA A 119 -11.28 -4.57 11.18
N ARG A 120 -10.43 -3.95 10.35
CA ARG A 120 -10.78 -3.11 9.19
C ARG A 120 -9.71 -3.25 8.12
N GLY A 121 -10.02 -2.87 6.87
CA GLY A 121 -9.09 -3.01 5.75
C GLY A 121 -7.77 -2.25 5.94
N THR A 122 -7.79 -1.11 6.64
CA THR A 122 -6.59 -0.33 7.00
C THR A 122 -5.53 -1.17 7.76
N TRP A 123 -5.93 -2.25 8.42
CA TRP A 123 -5.00 -3.09 9.19
C TRP A 123 -3.98 -3.83 8.30
N GLU A 124 -4.33 -4.04 7.04
CA GLU A 124 -3.43 -4.62 6.05
C GLU A 124 -2.25 -3.71 5.67
N LEU A 125 -2.28 -2.42 6.05
CA LEU A 125 -1.14 -1.53 5.87
C LEU A 125 0.14 -2.05 6.56
N ALA A 126 0.00 -2.82 7.65
CA ALA A 126 1.13 -3.48 8.29
C ALA A 126 1.78 -4.52 7.35
N SER A 127 0.98 -5.32 6.66
CA SER A 127 1.47 -6.25 5.63
C SER A 127 2.07 -5.49 4.43
N VAL A 128 1.35 -4.49 3.91
CA VAL A 128 1.78 -3.67 2.77
C VAL A 128 3.15 -3.04 3.03
N ALA A 129 3.31 -2.37 4.17
CA ALA A 129 4.58 -1.74 4.54
C ALA A 129 5.72 -2.76 4.66
N THR A 130 5.43 -3.94 5.21
CA THR A 130 6.43 -5.01 5.37
C THR A 130 6.85 -5.60 4.02
N SER A 131 5.91 -5.84 3.10
CA SER A 131 6.20 -6.24 1.71
C SER A 131 7.01 -5.18 0.97
N GLY A 132 6.69 -3.89 1.17
CA GLY A 132 7.47 -2.79 0.61
C GLY A 132 8.93 -2.81 1.07
N LEU A 133 9.18 -3.07 2.36
CA LEU A 133 10.56 -3.22 2.86
C LEU A 133 11.26 -4.46 2.30
N ALA A 134 10.54 -5.56 2.06
CA ALA A 134 11.12 -6.71 1.37
C ALA A 134 11.66 -6.32 -0.02
N ILE A 135 10.90 -5.52 -0.79
CA ILE A 135 11.35 -5.00 -2.10
C ILE A 135 12.61 -4.13 -1.95
N VAL A 136 12.64 -3.25 -0.95
CA VAL A 136 13.83 -2.43 -0.65
C VAL A 136 15.05 -3.30 -0.36
N PHE A 137 14.91 -4.35 0.46
CA PHE A 137 16.02 -5.26 0.76
C PHE A 137 16.50 -6.04 -0.48
N VAL A 138 15.61 -6.37 -1.42
CA VAL A 138 16.03 -6.93 -2.72
C VAL A 138 16.87 -5.93 -3.50
N ALA A 139 16.44 -4.66 -3.57
CA ALA A 139 17.16 -3.60 -4.28
C ALA A 139 18.55 -3.34 -3.67
N GLU A 140 18.68 -3.44 -2.35
CA GLU A 140 19.95 -3.39 -1.61
C GLU A 140 20.77 -4.70 -1.70
N ARG A 141 20.27 -5.71 -2.44
CA ARG A 141 20.90 -7.03 -2.62
C ARG A 141 21.06 -7.84 -1.34
N ILE A 142 20.17 -7.64 -0.36
CA ILE A 142 20.17 -8.32 0.95
C ILE A 142 19.04 -9.34 1.04
N LEU A 143 19.19 -10.45 0.30
CA LEU A 143 18.13 -11.46 0.10
C LEU A 143 17.62 -12.12 1.38
N PHE A 144 18.49 -12.31 2.37
CA PHE A 144 18.12 -12.91 3.65
C PHE A 144 17.01 -12.08 4.34
N TRP A 145 17.19 -10.76 4.43
CA TRP A 145 16.18 -9.88 5.01
C TRP A 145 14.96 -9.73 4.11
N ALA A 146 15.13 -9.73 2.78
CA ALA A 146 14.00 -9.71 1.86
C ALA A 146 13.04 -10.89 2.09
N LEU A 147 13.58 -12.12 2.19
CA LEU A 147 12.79 -13.32 2.46
C LEU A 147 12.09 -13.29 3.82
N ILE A 148 12.78 -12.81 4.87
CA ILE A 148 12.20 -12.68 6.21
C ILE A 148 11.04 -11.68 6.19
N PHE A 149 11.25 -10.48 5.65
CA PHE A 149 10.21 -9.45 5.61
C PHE A 149 9.03 -9.89 4.75
N TRP A 150 9.27 -10.55 3.61
CA TRP A 150 8.21 -11.09 2.78
C TRP A 150 7.39 -12.16 3.50
N GLY A 151 8.05 -13.12 4.17
CA GLY A 151 7.37 -14.12 5.01
C GLY A 151 6.56 -13.48 6.14
N CYS A 152 7.13 -12.50 6.85
CA CYS A 152 6.42 -11.72 7.87
C CYS A 152 5.21 -10.98 7.30
N ALA A 153 5.31 -10.42 6.10
CA ALA A 153 4.21 -9.72 5.45
C ALA A 153 3.05 -10.67 5.10
N LEU A 154 3.35 -11.89 4.62
CA LEU A 154 2.35 -12.93 4.35
C LEU A 154 1.67 -13.40 5.64
N VAL A 155 2.43 -13.61 6.72
CA VAL A 155 1.86 -13.97 8.03
C VAL A 155 0.97 -12.85 8.56
N ALA A 156 1.44 -11.60 8.49
CA ALA A 156 0.66 -10.43 8.90
C ALA A 156 -0.66 -10.34 8.10
N TYR A 157 -0.59 -10.55 6.78
CA TYR A 157 -1.77 -10.56 5.92
C TYR A 157 -2.79 -11.61 6.36
N CYS A 158 -2.34 -12.86 6.54
CA CYS A 158 -3.21 -13.95 6.97
C CYS A 158 -3.87 -13.67 8.34
N VAL A 159 -3.12 -13.09 9.29
CA VAL A 159 -3.66 -12.74 10.61
C VAL A 159 -4.72 -11.64 10.50
N MET A 160 -4.41 -10.55 9.81
CA MET A 160 -5.34 -9.41 9.69
C MET A 160 -6.59 -9.78 8.90
N THR A 161 -6.43 -10.45 7.75
CA THR A 161 -7.55 -10.92 6.93
C THR A 161 -8.43 -11.92 7.69
N SER A 162 -7.84 -12.81 8.51
CA SER A 162 -8.62 -13.73 9.34
C SER A 162 -9.48 -13.02 10.38
N LEU A 163 -8.96 -11.94 11.00
CA LEU A 163 -9.73 -11.12 11.94
C LEU A 163 -10.89 -10.40 11.24
N ILE A 164 -10.65 -9.86 10.03
CA ILE A 164 -11.68 -9.20 9.22
C ILE A 164 -12.76 -10.20 8.79
N ALA A 165 -12.37 -11.38 8.31
CA ALA A 165 -13.28 -12.44 7.92
C ALA A 165 -14.11 -12.93 9.12
N TRP A 166 -13.47 -13.13 10.29
CA TRP A 166 -14.16 -13.52 11.50
C TRP A 166 -15.19 -12.49 11.95
N ARG A 167 -14.88 -11.20 11.82
CA ARG A 167 -15.85 -10.11 12.08
C ARG A 167 -17.03 -10.18 11.10
N ALA A 168 -16.75 -10.28 9.80
CA ALA A 168 -17.80 -10.32 8.77
C ALA A 168 -18.75 -11.50 8.95
N LEU A 169 -18.25 -12.65 9.41
CA LEU A 169 -19.06 -13.85 9.68
C LEU A 169 -19.99 -13.69 10.89
N GLY A 170 -19.63 -12.88 11.90
CA GLY A 170 -20.48 -12.67 13.09
C GLY A 170 -21.41 -11.48 13.03
N GLU A 171 -21.11 -10.48 12.20
CA GLU A 171 -21.87 -9.24 12.11
C GLU A 171 -22.48 -9.09 10.71
N PRO A 172 -23.78 -9.41 10.50
CA PRO A 172 -24.43 -9.25 9.19
C PRO A 172 -24.38 -7.82 8.64
N GLN A 173 -24.35 -6.82 9.52
CA GLN A 173 -24.24 -5.40 9.14
C GLN A 173 -22.88 -5.08 8.50
N ALA A 174 -21.81 -5.76 8.93
CA ALA A 174 -20.46 -5.62 8.37
C ALA A 174 -20.37 -6.17 6.93
N ARG A 175 -21.26 -7.08 6.53
CA ARG A 175 -21.34 -7.61 5.16
C ARG A 175 -22.03 -6.68 4.16
N ARG A 176 -22.92 -5.79 4.64
CA ARG A 176 -23.73 -4.91 3.76
C ARG A 176 -23.05 -3.58 3.45
N ASN A 177 -22.24 -3.06 4.37
CA ASN A 177 -21.48 -1.82 4.20
C ASN A 177 -19.99 -2.13 4.26
N VAL A 178 -19.41 -2.56 3.14
CA VAL A 178 -17.96 -2.81 3.02
C VAL A 178 -17.27 -1.45 2.82
N PRO A 179 -16.49 -0.95 3.80
CA PRO A 179 -15.78 0.31 3.66
C PRO A 179 -14.69 0.24 2.57
N PRO A 180 -14.25 1.39 2.02
CA PRO A 180 -13.35 1.41 0.87
C PRO A 180 -11.91 1.01 1.21
N ASP A 181 -11.57 0.96 2.50
CA ASP A 181 -10.32 0.41 3.00
C ASP A 181 -10.17 -1.10 2.70
N HIS A 182 -11.25 -1.81 2.38
CA HIS A 182 -11.16 -3.24 2.03
C HIS A 182 -10.43 -3.49 0.71
N TRP A 183 -10.29 -2.48 -0.15
CA TRP A 183 -9.41 -2.56 -1.31
C TRP A 183 -7.95 -2.82 -0.89
N ILE A 184 -7.54 -2.43 0.33
CA ILE A 184 -6.19 -2.67 0.84
C ILE A 184 -5.93 -4.18 1.02
N LEU A 185 -6.95 -5.03 1.25
CA LEU A 185 -6.73 -6.49 1.26
C LEU A 185 -6.18 -6.96 -0.09
N MET A 186 -6.85 -6.59 -1.19
CA MET A 186 -6.37 -6.90 -2.53
C MET A 186 -4.99 -6.28 -2.78
N GLY A 187 -4.78 -5.02 -2.36
CA GLY A 187 -3.51 -4.32 -2.51
C GLY A 187 -2.35 -4.95 -1.72
N GLY A 188 -2.62 -5.51 -0.54
CA GLY A 188 -1.66 -6.20 0.33
C GLY A 188 -1.09 -7.45 -0.32
N LEU A 189 -1.95 -8.27 -0.93
CA LEU A 189 -1.48 -9.40 -1.72
C LEU A 189 -0.80 -8.97 -3.01
N ALA A 190 -1.28 -7.92 -3.69
CA ALA A 190 -0.64 -7.43 -4.90
C ALA A 190 0.82 -6.97 -4.64
N ILE A 191 1.08 -6.23 -3.56
CA ILE A 191 2.47 -5.87 -3.20
C ILE A 191 3.26 -7.08 -2.69
N ALA A 192 2.63 -8.04 -2.03
CA ALA A 192 3.30 -9.30 -1.66
C ALA A 192 3.69 -10.11 -2.91
N THR A 193 2.85 -10.12 -3.95
CA THR A 193 3.18 -10.69 -5.26
C THR A 193 4.39 -9.95 -5.85
N LEU A 194 4.33 -8.62 -5.94
CA LEU A 194 5.43 -7.82 -6.48
C LEU A 194 6.76 -8.06 -5.73
N ALA A 195 6.71 -8.16 -4.40
CA ALA A 195 7.88 -8.52 -3.59
C ALA A 195 8.40 -9.92 -3.88
N GLY A 196 7.49 -10.90 -4.04
CA GLY A 196 7.83 -12.28 -4.40
C GLY A 196 8.51 -12.38 -5.78
N GLU A 197 8.02 -11.64 -6.77
CA GLU A 197 8.61 -11.53 -8.11
C GLU A 197 10.05 -10.99 -8.03
N HIS A 198 10.27 -9.91 -7.29
CA HIS A 198 11.60 -9.32 -7.11
C HIS A 198 12.56 -10.28 -6.40
N ILE A 199 12.07 -11.00 -5.37
CA ILE A 199 12.86 -12.01 -4.66
C ILE A 199 13.21 -13.17 -5.60
N HIS A 200 12.24 -13.70 -6.36
CA HIS A 200 12.47 -14.79 -7.29
C HIS A 200 13.49 -14.41 -8.37
N ALA A 201 13.35 -13.22 -8.98
CA ALA A 201 14.29 -12.72 -9.98
C ALA A 201 15.73 -12.59 -9.47
N ALA A 202 15.91 -12.39 -8.16
CA ALA A 202 17.22 -12.27 -7.53
C ALA A 202 17.76 -13.60 -6.96
N LEU A 203 16.96 -14.67 -6.94
CA LEU A 203 17.37 -15.99 -6.48
C LEU A 203 18.00 -16.83 -7.61
N PRO A 204 19.01 -17.67 -7.32
CA PRO A 204 19.46 -18.67 -8.28
C PRO A 204 18.39 -19.76 -8.47
N PRO A 205 18.36 -20.43 -9.64
CA PRO A 205 17.43 -21.53 -9.89
C PRO A 205 17.57 -22.64 -8.83
N GLY A 206 16.44 -23.09 -8.28
CA GLY A 206 16.41 -24.15 -7.29
C GLY A 206 15.09 -24.20 -6.51
N PRO A 207 14.97 -25.14 -5.55
CA PRO A 207 13.70 -25.40 -4.85
C PRO A 207 13.14 -24.17 -4.11
N LEU A 208 14.02 -23.30 -3.61
CA LEU A 208 13.60 -22.06 -2.95
C LEU A 208 12.99 -21.07 -3.95
N ALA A 209 13.60 -20.92 -5.13
CA ALA A 209 13.08 -20.07 -6.19
C ALA A 209 11.70 -20.59 -6.65
N ASP A 210 11.57 -21.90 -6.88
CA ASP A 210 10.28 -22.52 -7.24
C ASP A 210 9.20 -22.30 -6.17
N ALA A 211 9.56 -22.43 -4.88
CA ALA A 211 8.65 -22.18 -3.78
C ALA A 211 8.19 -20.71 -3.73
N VAL A 212 9.12 -19.76 -3.89
CA VAL A 212 8.80 -18.32 -3.96
C VAL A 212 7.84 -18.07 -5.12
N ARG A 213 8.13 -18.62 -6.30
CA ARG A 213 7.27 -18.46 -7.48
C ARG A 213 5.86 -19.02 -7.27
N ILE A 214 5.73 -20.22 -6.72
CA ILE A 214 4.42 -20.83 -6.42
C ILE A 214 3.61 -19.95 -5.47
N VAL A 215 4.23 -19.48 -4.38
CA VAL A 215 3.57 -18.60 -3.42
C VAL A 215 3.21 -17.26 -4.07
N THR A 216 4.07 -16.73 -4.93
CA THR A 216 3.85 -15.47 -5.66
C THR A 216 2.64 -15.58 -6.59
N ILE A 217 2.55 -16.64 -7.39
CA ILE A 217 1.38 -16.93 -8.22
C ILE A 217 0.11 -17.10 -7.37
N ALA A 218 0.21 -17.80 -6.23
CA ALA A 218 -0.92 -17.99 -5.32
C ALA A 218 -1.42 -16.65 -4.75
N THR A 219 -0.52 -15.77 -4.31
CA THR A 219 -0.89 -14.43 -3.80
C THR A 219 -1.60 -13.61 -4.87
N LEU A 220 -1.14 -13.67 -6.13
CA LEU A 220 -1.79 -12.95 -7.24
C LEU A 220 -3.18 -13.53 -7.54
N ALA A 221 -3.34 -14.85 -7.53
CA ALA A 221 -4.62 -15.50 -7.74
C ALA A 221 -5.63 -15.09 -6.65
N VAL A 222 -5.21 -15.10 -5.38
CA VAL A 222 -6.05 -14.67 -4.26
C VAL A 222 -6.36 -13.17 -4.31
N ALA A 223 -5.42 -12.32 -4.74
CA ALA A 223 -5.69 -10.90 -4.99
C ALA A 223 -6.76 -10.71 -6.09
N THR A 224 -6.66 -11.48 -7.17
CA THR A 224 -7.55 -11.40 -8.33
C THR A 224 -8.98 -11.80 -7.98
N VAL A 225 -9.16 -12.89 -7.22
CA VAL A 225 -10.47 -13.36 -6.77
C VAL A 225 -11.22 -12.32 -5.92
N GLN A 226 -10.48 -11.49 -5.17
CA GLN A 226 -11.08 -10.44 -4.33
C GLN A 226 -11.62 -9.25 -5.11
N ILE A 227 -11.19 -9.03 -6.36
CA ILE A 227 -11.59 -7.85 -7.14
C ILE A 227 -13.10 -7.83 -7.40
N VAL A 228 -13.68 -8.97 -7.79
CA VAL A 228 -15.11 -9.07 -8.13
C VAL A 228 -16.02 -8.69 -6.95
N PRO A 229 -15.89 -9.29 -5.75
CA PRO A 229 -16.74 -8.91 -4.62
C PRO A 229 -16.50 -7.46 -4.17
N LEU A 230 -15.26 -6.96 -4.23
CA LEU A 230 -14.94 -5.57 -3.89
C LEU A 230 -15.59 -4.58 -4.87
N ALA A 231 -15.51 -4.86 -6.18
CA ALA A 231 -16.14 -4.04 -7.21
C ALA A 231 -17.67 -3.97 -7.03
N ILE A 232 -18.33 -5.08 -6.70
CA ILE A 232 -19.79 -5.08 -6.49
C ILE A 232 -20.18 -4.29 -5.23
N THR A 233 -19.43 -4.45 -4.14
CA THR A 233 -19.82 -3.94 -2.82
C THR A 233 -19.38 -2.50 -2.55
N SER A 234 -18.28 -2.05 -3.15
CA SER A 234 -17.59 -0.82 -2.72
C SER A 234 -17.25 0.15 -3.85
N TRP A 235 -17.77 -0.05 -5.08
CA TRP A 235 -17.43 0.82 -6.22
C TRP A 235 -17.72 2.31 -5.98
N ARG A 236 -18.79 2.62 -5.24
CA ARG A 236 -19.19 4.00 -4.92
C ARG A 236 -18.24 4.71 -3.96
N GLN A 237 -17.44 3.94 -3.22
CA GLN A 237 -16.57 4.45 -2.16
C GLN A 237 -15.08 4.46 -2.61
N MET A 238 -14.78 4.10 -3.87
CA MET A 238 -13.43 4.06 -4.43
C MET A 238 -12.75 5.43 -4.59
N LEU A 239 -13.44 6.53 -4.28
CA LEU A 239 -12.92 7.90 -4.44
C LEU A 239 -12.21 8.41 -3.18
N ASP A 240 -11.28 7.63 -2.63
CA ASP A 240 -10.37 8.07 -1.57
C ASP A 240 -8.95 7.47 -1.82
N TRP A 241 -7.92 8.09 -1.24
CA TRP A 241 -6.52 7.68 -1.42
C TRP A 241 -6.25 6.19 -1.13
N PRO A 242 -6.84 5.58 -0.07
CA PRO A 242 -6.64 4.16 0.22
C PRO A 242 -7.08 3.20 -0.89
N ALA A 243 -8.01 3.61 -1.78
CA ALA A 243 -8.49 2.79 -2.88
C ALA A 243 -7.61 2.91 -4.15
N VAL A 244 -6.92 4.04 -4.33
CA VAL A 244 -6.04 4.28 -5.48
C VAL A 244 -4.82 3.36 -5.45
N PHE A 245 -4.23 3.18 -4.27
CA PHE A 245 -3.02 2.36 -4.11
C PHE A 245 -3.22 0.90 -4.56
N PRO A 246 -4.23 0.16 -4.09
CA PRO A 246 -4.45 -1.23 -4.50
C PRO A 246 -4.62 -1.41 -6.01
N LEU A 247 -5.31 -0.48 -6.67
CA LEU A 247 -5.50 -0.51 -8.12
C LEU A 247 -4.18 -0.37 -8.87
N GLY A 248 -3.37 0.63 -8.49
CA GLY A 248 -2.04 0.83 -9.08
C GLY A 248 -1.09 -0.33 -8.76
N MET A 249 -1.17 -0.87 -7.54
CA MET A 249 -0.32 -1.98 -7.11
C MET A 249 -0.67 -3.28 -7.85
N TYR A 250 -1.96 -3.54 -8.10
CA TYR A 250 -2.37 -4.69 -8.91
C TYR A 250 -1.92 -4.56 -10.37
N SER A 251 -1.92 -3.34 -10.92
CA SER A 251 -1.31 -3.07 -12.23
C SER A 251 0.20 -3.42 -12.24
N ALA A 252 0.96 -2.90 -11.27
CA ALA A 252 2.40 -3.18 -11.18
C ALA A 252 2.69 -4.69 -10.96
N ALA A 253 1.93 -5.35 -10.08
CA ALA A 253 2.09 -6.77 -9.79
C ALA A 253 1.79 -7.66 -11.01
N THR A 254 0.72 -7.36 -11.76
CA THR A 254 0.39 -8.11 -12.98
C THR A 254 1.38 -7.83 -14.11
N PHE A 255 1.98 -6.63 -14.17
CA PHE A 255 3.08 -6.33 -15.09
C PHE A 255 4.34 -7.15 -14.75
N ALA A 256 4.76 -7.16 -13.49
CA ALA A 256 5.92 -7.93 -13.04
C ALA A 256 5.74 -9.43 -13.30
N MET A 257 4.58 -9.99 -12.93
CA MET A 257 4.23 -11.39 -13.21
C MET A 257 4.23 -11.70 -14.72
N MET A 258 3.80 -10.76 -15.57
CA MET A 258 3.87 -10.92 -17.02
C MET A 258 5.31 -11.04 -17.51
N LEU A 259 6.22 -10.21 -16.99
CA LEU A 259 7.64 -10.27 -17.34
C LEU A 259 8.29 -11.60 -16.92
N GLU A 260 7.92 -12.13 -15.74
CA GLU A 260 8.48 -13.37 -15.20
C GLU A 260 7.91 -14.63 -15.87
N THR A 261 6.59 -14.70 -16.07
CA THR A 261 5.92 -15.90 -16.61
C THR A 261 5.79 -15.91 -18.12
N GLY A 262 5.88 -14.74 -18.76
CA GLY A 262 5.58 -14.55 -20.18
C GLY A 262 4.07 -14.59 -20.51
N TRP A 263 3.18 -14.60 -19.52
CA TRP A 263 1.73 -14.65 -19.73
C TRP A 263 1.18 -13.32 -20.25
N ARG A 264 1.21 -13.16 -21.58
CA ARG A 264 0.79 -11.95 -22.29
C ARG A 264 -0.56 -11.35 -21.87
N PRO A 265 -1.61 -12.12 -21.52
CA PRO A 265 -2.87 -11.53 -21.05
C PRO A 265 -2.72 -10.62 -19.82
N LEU A 266 -1.73 -10.88 -18.95
CA LEU A 266 -1.47 -10.05 -17.77
C LEU A 266 -1.01 -8.64 -18.13
N ALA A 267 -0.37 -8.43 -19.28
CA ALA A 267 -0.04 -7.08 -19.75
C ALA A 267 -1.30 -6.23 -20.00
N VAL A 268 -2.35 -6.84 -20.54
CA VAL A 268 -3.64 -6.17 -20.77
C VAL A 268 -4.33 -5.86 -19.44
N VAL A 269 -4.34 -6.83 -18.52
CA VAL A 269 -4.89 -6.62 -17.17
C VAL A 269 -4.16 -5.47 -16.47
N SER A 270 -2.84 -5.49 -16.51
CA SER A 270 -1.99 -4.46 -15.94
C SER A 270 -2.32 -3.08 -16.51
N LEU A 271 -2.44 -2.95 -17.83
CA LEU A 271 -2.77 -1.69 -18.51
C LEU A 271 -4.17 -1.19 -18.15
N VAL A 272 -5.16 -2.08 -18.05
CA VAL A 272 -6.52 -1.71 -17.64
C VAL A 272 -6.52 -1.17 -16.21
N PHE A 273 -5.84 -1.86 -15.30
CA PHE A 273 -5.75 -1.42 -13.90
C PHE A 273 -4.96 -0.13 -13.73
N PHE A 274 -3.94 0.11 -14.57
CA PHE A 274 -3.24 1.39 -14.64
C PHE A 274 -4.23 2.54 -14.91
N TRP A 275 -5.03 2.43 -15.97
CA TRP A 275 -5.98 3.48 -16.33
C TRP A 275 -7.07 3.67 -15.28
N ILE A 276 -7.54 2.59 -14.65
CA ILE A 276 -8.49 2.67 -13.52
C ILE A 276 -7.84 3.41 -12.34
N ALA A 277 -6.60 3.05 -11.98
CA ALA A 277 -5.87 3.69 -10.89
C ALA A 277 -5.62 5.18 -11.17
N PHE A 278 -5.23 5.52 -12.40
CA PHE A 278 -4.99 6.90 -12.82
C PHE A 278 -6.28 7.74 -12.82
N ALA A 279 -7.40 7.19 -13.31
CA ALA A 279 -8.69 7.86 -13.27
C ALA A 279 -9.16 8.08 -11.82
N ALA A 280 -9.00 7.08 -10.95
CA ALA A 280 -9.31 7.21 -9.52
C ALA A 280 -8.42 8.27 -8.86
N TRP A 281 -7.12 8.27 -9.16
CA TRP A 281 -6.16 9.27 -8.68
C TRP A 281 -6.59 10.70 -9.08
N LEU A 282 -6.96 10.90 -10.35
CA LEU A 282 -7.44 12.20 -10.84
C LEU A 282 -8.70 12.65 -10.10
N ALA A 283 -9.67 11.75 -9.92
CA ALA A 283 -10.90 12.07 -9.22
C ALA A 283 -10.67 12.49 -7.77
N VAL A 284 -9.77 11.79 -7.06
CA VAL A 284 -9.37 12.13 -5.68
C VAL A 284 -8.58 13.45 -5.65
N ALA A 285 -7.65 13.66 -6.57
CA ALA A 285 -6.88 14.91 -6.66
C ALA A 285 -7.80 16.12 -6.89
N VAL A 286 -8.79 16.00 -7.78
CA VAL A 286 -9.78 17.05 -8.03
C VAL A 286 -10.66 17.30 -6.80
N SER A 287 -11.09 16.25 -6.09
CA SER A 287 -11.92 16.41 -4.89
C SER A 287 -11.18 17.13 -3.75
N VAL A 288 -9.92 16.77 -3.52
CA VAL A 288 -9.05 17.40 -2.53
C VAL A 288 -8.79 18.87 -2.91
N THR A 289 -8.47 19.14 -4.17
CA THR A 289 -8.20 20.50 -4.67
C THR A 289 -9.43 21.39 -4.51
N ARG A 290 -10.62 20.90 -4.90
CA ARG A 290 -11.89 21.64 -4.71
C ARG A 290 -12.16 21.94 -3.24
N ARG A 291 -11.90 20.98 -2.35
CA ARG A 291 -12.07 21.17 -0.90
C ARG A 291 -11.09 22.22 -0.36
N LEU A 292 -9.83 22.21 -0.80
CA LEU A 292 -8.83 23.19 -0.41
C LEU A 292 -9.22 24.60 -0.88
N ILE A 293 -9.66 24.75 -2.14
CA ILE A 293 -10.10 26.04 -2.68
C ILE A 293 -11.31 26.60 -1.91
N ARG A 294 -12.28 25.75 -1.53
CA ARG A 294 -13.43 26.19 -0.72
C ARG A 294 -13.01 26.68 0.67
N LEU A 295 -12.10 25.96 1.32
CA LEU A 295 -11.61 26.32 2.65
C LEU A 295 -10.83 27.64 2.64
N THR A 296 -10.04 27.90 1.59
CA THR A 296 -9.33 29.17 1.44
C THR A 296 -10.27 30.31 1.06
N SER A 297 -11.33 30.06 0.26
CA SER A 297 -12.34 31.08 -0.04
C SER A 297 -13.18 31.49 1.17
N GLU A 298 -13.50 30.56 2.08
CA GLU A 298 -14.26 30.87 3.29
C GLU A 298 -13.42 31.59 4.37
N HIS A 299 -12.12 31.30 4.47
CA HIS A 299 -11.22 32.05 5.36
C HIS A 299 -10.84 33.44 4.83
N GLY A 300 -10.97 33.70 3.52
CA GLY A 300 -10.76 35.01 2.92
C GLY A 300 -11.91 36.01 3.11
N LEU A 301 -13.03 35.61 3.70
CA LEU A 301 -14.24 36.43 3.89
C LEU A 301 -14.50 36.83 5.36
N ARG A 302 -13.55 36.61 6.27
CA ARG A 302 -13.59 37.19 7.62
C ARG A 302 -12.65 38.40 7.68
N PRO A 303 -13.13 39.63 7.41
CA PRO A 303 -12.43 40.80 7.93
C PRO A 303 -12.53 40.74 9.46
N GLU A 304 -11.38 40.88 10.13
CA GLU A 304 -11.34 41.18 11.57
C GLU A 304 -12.03 42.50 11.88
#